data_AF-W1J3N6-F1
#
_entry.id   AF-W1J3N6-F1
#
_cell.length_a   1.000
_cell.length_b   1.000
_cell.length_c   1.000
_cell.angle_alpha   90.00
_cell.angle_beta   90.00
_cell.angle_gamma   90.00
#
_symmetry.space_group_name_H-M   'P 1'
#
loop_
_entity.id
_entity.type
_entity.pdbx_description
1 polymer ?
#
loop_
_entity_poly.entity_id
_entity_poly.type
_entity_poly.pdbx_seq_one_letter_code
_entity_poly.pdbx_strand_id
1 'polypeptide(L)'
;MLFYNHEMRNILENNLDSVRTLQKQGIRVQLSFFGNHQSAGWSANMSQAACITLAEKMVDDINNFGLDGINIDDEYSMQEGNTQSFYWVLQSIHGNSKFEGKKLTKALWSDSIYFSGGTNVASLLTEGYEMTYMGDVSLLDQYVQYGMDKSALLLGISPQFTALSNVRSICDSVISNAYAGVMIWAPNSFLSTEQAENYYSEIIKARDGDGASVIYKSSFFK
;
A
#
# COMPACT_ATOMS: atom_id res chain seq x y z
N MET A 1 -19.28 -10.02 4.47
CA MET A 1 -19.71 -8.60 4.40
C MET A 1 -18.46 -7.80 4.69
N LEU A 2 -18.14 -6.81 3.87
CA LEU A 2 -17.03 -5.91 4.18
C LEU A 2 -17.50 -4.93 5.25
N PHE A 3 -16.62 -4.59 6.19
CA PHE A 3 -16.95 -3.69 7.29
C PHE A 3 -16.09 -2.43 7.18
N TYR A 4 -16.76 -1.29 7.30
CA TYR A 4 -16.13 0.02 7.32
C TYR A 4 -16.45 0.68 8.66
N ASN A 5 -15.40 1.06 9.40
CA ASN A 5 -15.57 1.81 10.63
C ASN A 5 -16.19 3.19 10.35
N HIS A 6 -16.51 3.96 11.39
CA HIS A 6 -17.19 5.25 11.22
C HIS A 6 -16.41 6.22 10.34
N GLU A 7 -15.11 6.37 10.57
CA GLU A 7 -14.24 7.27 9.81
C GLU A 7 -14.19 6.89 8.33
N MET A 8 -14.06 5.58 8.05
CA MET A 8 -14.01 5.12 6.68
C MET A 8 -15.34 5.30 5.95
N ARG A 9 -16.47 5.00 6.61
CA ARG A 9 -17.79 5.30 6.04
C ARG A 9 -17.96 6.78 5.76
N ASN A 10 -17.55 7.65 6.67
CA ASN A 10 -17.64 9.09 6.45
C ASN A 10 -16.84 9.55 5.22
N ILE A 11 -15.66 8.97 4.96
CA ILE A 11 -14.90 9.25 3.75
C ILE A 11 -15.64 8.73 2.50
N LEU A 12 -16.04 7.46 2.52
CA LEU A 12 -16.65 6.78 1.37
C LEU A 12 -18.06 7.27 1.03
N GLU A 13 -18.81 7.79 2.00
CA GLU A 13 -20.20 8.22 1.79
C GLU A 13 -20.31 9.75 1.69
N ASN A 14 -19.51 10.52 2.43
CA ASN A 14 -19.69 11.97 2.54
C ASN A 14 -18.51 12.81 2.03
N ASN A 15 -17.31 12.24 1.87
CA ASN A 15 -16.11 13.00 1.51
C ASN A 15 -15.35 12.44 0.30
N LEU A 16 -16.04 11.71 -0.58
CA LEU A 16 -15.43 11.20 -1.81
C LEU A 16 -14.92 12.32 -2.72
N ASP A 17 -15.45 13.55 -2.64
CA ASP A 17 -14.93 14.68 -3.42
C ASP A 17 -13.47 15.02 -3.08
N SER A 18 -13.04 14.81 -1.84
CA SER A 18 -11.63 14.93 -1.45
C SER A 18 -10.77 13.88 -2.16
N VAL A 19 -11.27 12.63 -2.24
CA VAL A 19 -10.62 11.56 -3.00
C VAL A 19 -10.54 11.92 -4.49
N ARG A 20 -11.61 12.45 -5.07
CA ARG A 20 -11.64 12.89 -6.47
C ARG A 20 -10.67 14.04 -6.74
N THR A 21 -10.49 14.93 -5.77
CA THR A 21 -9.53 16.04 -5.88
C THR A 21 -8.10 15.52 -5.98
N LEU A 22 -7.74 14.51 -5.19
CA LEU A 22 -6.44 13.83 -5.29
C LEU A 22 -6.28 13.14 -6.66
N GLN A 23 -7.29 12.39 -7.10
CA GLN A 23 -7.27 11.69 -8.39
C GLN A 23 -7.14 12.63 -9.59
N LYS A 24 -7.80 13.80 -9.56
CA LYS A 24 -7.65 14.84 -10.60
C LYS A 24 -6.23 15.40 -10.69
N GLN A 25 -5.44 15.29 -9.62
CA GLN A 25 -4.02 15.66 -9.61
C GLN A 25 -3.10 14.50 -10.03
N GLY A 26 -3.65 13.37 -10.43
CA GLY A 26 -2.90 12.17 -10.81
C GLY A 26 -2.47 11.28 -9.64
N ILE A 27 -2.95 11.56 -8.42
CA ILE A 27 -2.68 10.72 -7.25
C ILE A 27 -3.66 9.56 -7.25
N ARG A 28 -3.13 8.33 -7.25
CA ARG A 28 -3.95 7.12 -7.10
C ARG A 28 -4.36 6.94 -5.64
N VAL A 29 -5.62 6.63 -5.40
CA VAL A 29 -6.18 6.39 -4.06
C VAL A 29 -6.68 4.95 -3.96
N GLN A 30 -6.13 4.21 -3.00
CA GLN A 30 -6.43 2.80 -2.77
C GLN A 30 -7.17 2.61 -1.45
N LEU A 31 -7.93 1.54 -1.33
CA LEU A 31 -8.55 1.11 -0.07
C LEU A 31 -7.74 -0.03 0.52
N SER A 32 -7.27 0.13 1.76
CA SER A 32 -6.61 -0.93 2.50
C SER A 32 -7.63 -1.77 3.25
N PHE A 33 -7.58 -3.09 3.10
CA PHE A 33 -8.34 -4.02 3.93
C PHE A 33 -7.40 -4.84 4.81
N PHE A 34 -7.77 -4.96 6.09
CA PHE A 34 -7.03 -5.72 7.09
C PHE A 34 -7.95 -6.50 8.03
N GLY A 35 -7.38 -7.48 8.74
CA GLY A 35 -8.09 -8.27 9.73
C GLY A 35 -8.57 -7.42 10.91
N ASN A 36 -9.60 -7.88 11.61
CA ASN A 36 -10.21 -7.13 12.71
C ASN A 36 -10.49 -8.00 13.93
N HIS A 37 -9.49 -8.78 14.34
CA HIS A 37 -9.54 -9.68 15.50
C HIS A 37 -10.70 -10.68 15.46
N GLN A 38 -11.09 -11.08 14.25
CA GLN A 38 -12.10 -12.09 13.97
C GLN A 38 -11.45 -13.26 13.27
N SER A 39 -12.12 -14.42 13.23
CA SER A 39 -11.62 -15.58 12.49
C SER A 39 -11.62 -15.38 10.97
N ALA A 40 -12.29 -14.35 10.46
CA ALA A 40 -12.24 -13.98 9.05
C ALA A 40 -10.99 -13.12 8.77
N GLY A 41 -10.38 -13.33 7.59
CA GLY A 41 -9.16 -12.67 7.15
C GLY A 41 -8.82 -13.09 5.72
N TRP A 42 -7.77 -12.49 5.14
CA TRP A 42 -7.34 -12.82 3.78
C TRP A 42 -6.87 -14.27 3.66
N SER A 43 -6.17 -14.75 4.69
CA SER A 43 -5.57 -16.07 4.79
C SER A 43 -6.28 -16.98 5.79
N ALA A 44 -7.55 -16.72 6.10
CA ALA A 44 -8.38 -17.64 6.88
C ALA A 44 -8.67 -18.91 6.07
N ASN A 45 -9.04 -20.02 6.74
CA ASN A 45 -9.41 -21.24 6.04
C ASN A 45 -10.77 -21.08 5.32
N MET A 46 -10.74 -20.87 4.01
CA MET A 46 -11.90 -20.54 3.18
C MET A 46 -12.00 -21.52 2.01
N SER A 47 -13.22 -21.82 1.58
CA SER A 47 -13.41 -22.49 0.30
C SER A 47 -13.06 -21.54 -0.85
N GLN A 48 -12.66 -22.09 -1.99
CA GLN A 48 -12.36 -21.28 -3.18
C GLN A 48 -13.55 -20.37 -3.58
N ALA A 49 -14.79 -20.88 -3.47
CA ALA A 49 -15.98 -20.08 -3.72
C ALA A 49 -16.12 -18.89 -2.76
N ALA A 50 -15.78 -19.06 -1.48
CA ALA A 50 -15.77 -17.97 -0.51
C ALA A 50 -14.68 -16.93 -0.83
N CYS A 51 -13.49 -17.37 -1.26
CA CYS A 51 -12.42 -16.48 -1.72
C CYS A 51 -12.85 -15.64 -2.94
N ILE A 52 -13.50 -16.27 -3.92
CA ILE A 52 -14.03 -15.58 -5.11
C ILE A 52 -15.09 -14.55 -4.70
N THR A 53 -16.07 -14.93 -3.88
CA THR A 53 -17.10 -14.00 -3.39
C THR A 53 -16.51 -12.84 -2.58
N LEU A 54 -15.44 -13.07 -1.81
CA LEU A 54 -14.75 -12.02 -1.09
C LEU A 54 -14.05 -11.05 -2.07
N ALA A 55 -13.32 -11.59 -3.04
CA ALA A 55 -12.67 -10.81 -4.09
C ALA A 55 -13.67 -9.95 -4.88
N GLU A 56 -14.79 -10.53 -5.32
CA GLU A 56 -15.85 -9.82 -6.04
C GLU A 56 -16.40 -8.64 -5.24
N LYS A 57 -16.65 -8.82 -3.94
CA LYS A 57 -17.13 -7.73 -3.07
C LYS A 57 -16.13 -6.59 -2.97
N MET A 58 -14.84 -6.90 -2.82
CA MET A 58 -13.81 -5.86 -2.78
C MET A 58 -13.71 -5.14 -4.13
N VAL A 59 -13.71 -5.87 -5.24
CA VAL A 59 -13.69 -5.27 -6.59
C VAL A 59 -14.92 -4.40 -6.84
N ASP A 60 -16.12 -4.85 -6.45
CA ASP A 60 -17.34 -4.08 -6.59
C ASP A 60 -17.28 -2.80 -5.74
N ASP A 61 -16.81 -2.85 -4.48
CA ASP A 61 -16.66 -1.66 -3.65
C ASP A 61 -15.64 -0.66 -4.23
N ILE A 62 -14.49 -1.13 -4.71
CA ILE A 62 -13.51 -0.27 -5.38
C ILE A 62 -14.11 0.43 -6.60
N ASN A 63 -14.94 -0.25 -7.37
CA ASN A 63 -15.62 0.35 -8.52
C ASN A 63 -16.73 1.32 -8.11
N ASN A 64 -17.56 0.94 -7.13
CA ASN A 64 -18.64 1.76 -6.61
C ASN A 64 -18.11 3.09 -6.04
N PHE A 65 -17.00 3.04 -5.32
CA PHE A 65 -16.34 4.23 -4.77
C PHE A 65 -15.35 4.88 -5.74
N GLY A 66 -15.20 4.37 -6.97
CA GLY A 66 -14.31 4.92 -8.00
C GLY A 66 -12.85 5.03 -7.53
N LEU A 67 -12.36 4.05 -6.80
CA LEU A 67 -10.99 3.98 -6.27
C LEU A 67 -10.05 3.30 -7.28
N ASP A 68 -8.75 3.52 -7.10
CA ASP A 68 -7.70 3.12 -8.03
C ASP A 68 -7.09 1.74 -7.70
N GLY A 69 -7.45 1.13 -6.57
CA GLY A 69 -6.87 -0.14 -6.18
C GLY A 69 -7.19 -0.62 -4.77
N ILE A 70 -6.66 -1.79 -4.46
CA ILE A 70 -6.76 -2.50 -3.19
C ILE A 70 -5.36 -2.63 -2.61
N ASN A 71 -5.19 -2.21 -1.36
CA ASN A 71 -4.03 -2.56 -0.56
C ASN A 71 -4.38 -3.72 0.38
N ILE A 72 -3.55 -4.75 0.36
CA ILE A 72 -3.68 -5.95 1.16
C ILE A 72 -2.80 -5.81 2.39
N ASP A 73 -3.39 -6.01 3.56
CA ASP A 73 -2.69 -6.06 4.82
C ASP A 73 -3.25 -7.24 5.61
N ASP A 74 -2.50 -8.34 5.69
CA ASP A 74 -2.94 -9.59 6.33
C ASP A 74 -2.47 -9.65 7.77
N GLU A 75 -2.82 -8.62 8.53
CA GLU A 75 -2.58 -8.54 9.96
C GLU A 75 -3.89 -8.61 10.75
N TYR A 76 -3.78 -8.97 12.02
CA TYR A 76 -4.83 -8.88 13.04
C TYR A 76 -6.04 -9.82 12.92
N SER A 77 -6.04 -10.79 12.01
CA SER A 77 -7.03 -11.88 12.02
C SER A 77 -6.68 -12.95 13.06
N MET A 78 -7.69 -13.63 13.62
CA MET A 78 -7.46 -14.75 14.56
C MET A 78 -7.03 -16.03 13.84
N GLN A 79 -7.38 -16.17 12.57
CA GLN A 79 -6.88 -17.23 11.69
C GLN A 79 -6.05 -16.57 10.60
N GLU A 80 -4.85 -17.07 10.39
CA GLU A 80 -3.90 -16.55 9.41
C GLU A 80 -3.03 -17.67 8.83
N GLY A 81 -2.33 -17.38 7.74
CA GLY A 81 -1.31 -18.26 7.19
C GLY A 81 -1.79 -19.33 6.22
N ASN A 82 -3.10 -19.39 5.87
CA ASN A 82 -3.54 -20.24 4.76
C ASN A 82 -3.16 -19.61 3.41
N THR A 83 -2.02 -20.05 2.88
CA THR A 83 -1.46 -19.55 1.62
C THR A 83 -2.37 -19.83 0.41
N GLN A 84 -3.17 -20.89 0.44
CA GLN A 84 -4.07 -21.26 -0.65
C GLN A 84 -5.29 -20.34 -0.72
N SER A 85 -5.93 -20.08 0.42
CA SER A 85 -7.02 -19.09 0.52
C SER A 85 -6.55 -17.72 0.07
N PHE A 86 -5.39 -17.28 0.58
CA PHE A 86 -4.79 -15.99 0.26
C PHE A 86 -4.56 -15.87 -1.25
N TYR A 87 -3.90 -16.87 -1.85
CA TYR A 87 -3.68 -16.93 -3.29
C TYR A 87 -4.97 -16.88 -4.10
N TRP A 88 -6.02 -17.64 -3.72
CA TRP A 88 -7.29 -17.62 -4.45
C TRP A 88 -7.98 -16.26 -4.41
N VAL A 89 -7.90 -15.52 -3.29
CA VAL A 89 -8.44 -14.16 -3.21
C VAL A 89 -7.70 -13.25 -4.19
N LEU A 90 -6.36 -13.23 -4.14
CA LEU A 90 -5.54 -12.37 -5.01
C LEU A 90 -5.69 -12.74 -6.49
N GLN A 91 -5.71 -14.03 -6.81
CA GLN A 91 -5.91 -14.53 -8.17
C GLN A 91 -7.28 -14.10 -8.71
N SER A 92 -8.31 -14.15 -7.88
CA SER A 92 -9.67 -13.73 -8.26
C SER A 92 -9.77 -12.22 -8.49
N ILE A 93 -9.08 -11.39 -7.70
CA ILE A 93 -9.01 -9.94 -7.93
C ILE A 93 -8.25 -9.65 -9.23
N HIS A 94 -7.04 -10.21 -9.36
CA HIS A 94 -6.15 -9.99 -10.51
C HIS A 94 -6.81 -10.38 -11.84
N GLY A 95 -7.54 -11.50 -11.87
CA GLY A 95 -8.26 -11.97 -13.06
C GLY A 95 -9.62 -11.31 -13.31
N ASN A 96 -10.07 -10.39 -12.45
CA ASN A 96 -11.39 -9.77 -12.61
C ASN A 96 -11.33 -8.61 -13.61
N SER A 97 -12.09 -8.70 -14.71
CA SER A 97 -12.18 -7.65 -15.72
C SER A 97 -12.62 -6.27 -15.18
N LYS A 98 -13.42 -6.22 -14.11
CA LYS A 98 -13.80 -4.96 -13.46
C LYS A 98 -12.65 -4.33 -12.66
N PHE A 99 -11.55 -5.05 -12.47
CA PHE A 99 -10.35 -4.58 -11.78
C PHE A 99 -9.23 -4.17 -12.75
N GLU A 100 -9.48 -4.23 -14.06
CA GLU A 100 -8.49 -3.86 -15.08
C GLU A 100 -8.01 -2.42 -14.90
N GLY A 101 -6.69 -2.22 -15.01
CA GLY A 101 -6.03 -0.92 -14.83
C GLY A 101 -5.91 -0.43 -13.38
N LYS A 102 -6.41 -1.19 -12.39
CA LYS A 102 -6.30 -0.87 -10.97
C LYS A 102 -5.07 -1.49 -10.32
N LYS A 103 -4.71 -0.99 -9.14
CA LYS A 103 -3.56 -1.44 -8.36
C LYS A 103 -3.96 -2.52 -7.37
N LEU A 104 -3.23 -3.63 -7.36
CA LEU A 104 -3.32 -4.65 -6.32
C LEU A 104 -1.99 -4.65 -5.57
N THR A 105 -1.99 -4.07 -4.37
CA THR A 105 -0.75 -3.84 -3.62
C THR A 105 -0.78 -4.58 -2.30
N LYS A 106 0.40 -4.80 -1.72
CA LYS A 106 0.52 -5.49 -0.44
C LYS A 106 1.44 -4.76 0.52
N ALA A 107 1.01 -4.66 1.76
CA ALA A 107 1.82 -4.40 2.93
C ALA A 107 2.78 -5.60 3.13
N LEU A 108 4.07 -5.34 2.96
CA LEU A 108 5.15 -6.32 2.98
C LEU A 108 5.80 -6.36 4.36
N TRP A 109 5.43 -7.36 5.15
CA TRP A 109 5.97 -7.62 6.48
C TRP A 109 5.61 -9.02 6.98
N SER A 110 6.59 -9.77 7.49
CA SER A 110 6.41 -11.10 8.09
C SER A 110 5.53 -12.06 7.26
N ASP A 111 5.75 -12.09 5.94
CA ASP A 111 4.79 -12.63 4.96
C ASP A 111 5.40 -13.57 3.92
N SER A 112 6.65 -14.02 4.16
CA SER A 112 7.40 -14.90 3.24
C SER A 112 6.65 -16.16 2.83
N ILE A 113 5.73 -16.65 3.67
CA ILE A 113 4.88 -17.81 3.37
C ILE A 113 4.02 -17.62 2.11
N TYR A 114 3.63 -16.37 1.77
CA TYR A 114 2.79 -16.08 0.59
C TYR A 114 3.58 -15.97 -0.72
N PHE A 115 4.90 -16.06 -0.65
CA PHE A 115 5.82 -15.88 -1.77
C PHE A 115 6.55 -17.17 -2.16
N SER A 116 5.94 -18.32 -1.88
CA SER A 116 6.58 -19.62 -2.09
C SER A 116 5.65 -20.65 -2.73
N GLY A 117 6.24 -21.64 -3.41
CA GLY A 117 5.53 -22.79 -3.96
C GLY A 117 4.47 -22.43 -5.01
N GLY A 118 3.45 -23.30 -5.14
CA GLY A 118 2.36 -23.14 -6.11
C GLY A 118 1.36 -22.04 -5.81
N THR A 119 1.52 -21.32 -4.70
CA THR A 119 0.67 -20.22 -4.25
C THR A 119 1.44 -18.90 -4.13
N ASN A 120 2.61 -18.79 -4.77
CA ASN A 120 3.38 -17.54 -4.81
C ASN A 120 2.57 -16.42 -5.49
N VAL A 121 2.37 -15.32 -4.76
CA VAL A 121 1.55 -14.18 -5.21
C VAL A 121 2.34 -13.08 -5.92
N ALA A 122 3.67 -13.18 -6.03
CA ALA A 122 4.52 -12.09 -6.55
C ALA A 122 4.05 -11.54 -7.90
N SER A 123 3.68 -12.42 -8.83
CA SER A 123 3.21 -12.04 -10.18
C SER A 123 1.79 -11.47 -10.22
N LEU A 124 1.02 -11.59 -9.13
CA LEU A 124 -0.34 -11.06 -9.03
C LEU A 124 -0.35 -9.62 -8.54
N LEU A 125 0.70 -9.21 -7.82
CA LEU A 125 0.81 -7.89 -7.20
C LEU A 125 1.36 -6.87 -8.20
N THR A 126 0.76 -5.67 -8.19
CA THR A 126 1.26 -4.55 -8.98
C THR A 126 2.39 -3.81 -8.27
N GLU A 127 2.32 -3.71 -6.94
CA GLU A 127 3.31 -3.01 -6.11
C GLU A 127 3.38 -3.65 -4.71
N GLY A 128 4.51 -3.47 -4.03
CA GLY A 128 4.71 -3.90 -2.64
C GLY A 128 5.27 -2.77 -1.79
N TYR A 129 4.70 -2.57 -0.60
CA TYR A 129 5.05 -1.51 0.33
C TYR A 129 5.65 -2.13 1.58
N GLU A 130 6.94 -1.95 1.79
CA GLU A 130 7.67 -2.46 2.97
C GLU A 130 7.20 -1.73 4.24
N MET A 131 6.91 -2.47 5.33
CA MET A 131 6.19 -1.93 6.50
C MET A 131 6.97 -1.95 7.81
N THR A 132 8.26 -2.28 7.82
CA THR A 132 9.06 -2.15 9.05
C THR A 132 9.33 -0.70 9.40
N TYR A 133 9.26 0.21 8.41
CA TYR A 133 9.51 1.65 8.51
C TYR A 133 10.89 2.02 9.04
N MET A 134 11.77 1.04 9.12
CA MET A 134 13.09 1.09 9.72
C MET A 134 14.01 0.14 8.94
N GLY A 135 15.19 0.62 8.58
CA GLY A 135 16.16 -0.20 7.86
C GLY A 135 16.48 0.38 6.50
N ASP A 136 16.80 -0.50 5.56
CA ASP A 136 17.31 -0.12 4.25
C ASP A 136 16.74 -1.03 3.15
N VAL A 137 17.14 -0.73 1.92
CA VAL A 137 16.67 -1.40 0.70
C VAL A 137 16.90 -2.91 0.67
N SER A 138 17.76 -3.48 1.52
CA SER A 138 17.94 -4.94 1.61
C SER A 138 16.67 -5.68 2.05
N LEU A 139 15.76 -4.99 2.75
CA LEU A 139 14.44 -5.54 3.10
C LEU A 139 13.58 -5.83 1.87
N LEU A 140 13.84 -5.14 0.75
CA LEU A 140 13.16 -5.35 -0.53
C LEU A 140 13.76 -6.49 -1.35
N ASP A 141 15.05 -6.81 -1.15
CA ASP A 141 15.77 -7.79 -1.97
C ASP A 141 15.13 -9.19 -1.93
N GLN A 142 14.52 -9.56 -0.80
CA GLN A 142 13.79 -10.83 -0.68
C GLN A 142 12.60 -10.91 -1.64
N TYR A 143 11.86 -9.81 -1.83
CA TYR A 143 10.70 -9.77 -2.71
C TYR A 143 11.09 -9.80 -4.19
N VAL A 144 12.29 -9.30 -4.51
CA VAL A 144 12.90 -9.50 -5.83
C VAL A 144 13.20 -10.98 -6.07
N GLN A 145 13.75 -11.68 -5.08
CA GLN A 145 13.99 -13.13 -5.17
C GLN A 145 12.69 -13.94 -5.30
N TYR A 146 11.60 -13.42 -4.73
CA TYR A 146 10.26 -14.00 -4.88
C TYR A 146 9.61 -13.75 -6.24
N GLY A 147 10.20 -12.88 -7.07
CA GLY A 147 9.77 -12.61 -8.44
C GLY A 147 9.05 -11.27 -8.64
N MET A 148 9.09 -10.35 -7.67
CA MET A 148 8.62 -8.98 -7.87
C MET A 148 9.69 -8.11 -8.54
N ASP A 149 9.27 -7.15 -9.35
CA ASP A 149 10.18 -6.19 -9.97
C ASP A 149 10.63 -5.11 -8.97
N LYS A 150 11.91 -4.70 -9.01
CA LYS A 150 12.40 -3.57 -8.20
C LYS A 150 11.59 -2.29 -8.42
N SER A 151 11.16 -2.06 -9.66
CA SER A 151 10.31 -0.92 -10.04
C SER A 151 8.87 -0.99 -9.50
N ALA A 152 8.50 -2.07 -8.80
CA ALA A 152 7.23 -2.24 -8.12
C ALA A 152 7.37 -2.20 -6.58
N LEU A 153 8.58 -2.07 -6.05
CA LEU A 153 8.86 -2.18 -4.62
C LEU A 153 9.23 -0.82 -4.02
N LEU A 154 8.55 -0.46 -2.94
CA LEU A 154 8.74 0.79 -2.21
C LEU A 154 9.23 0.49 -0.79
N LEU A 155 10.30 1.17 -0.37
CA LEU A 155 10.84 1.05 0.98
C LEU A 155 9.98 1.86 1.98
N GLY A 156 9.62 1.26 3.10
CA GLY A 156 8.86 1.94 4.15
C GLY A 156 9.73 2.89 4.96
N ILE A 157 9.24 4.11 5.16
CA ILE A 157 9.77 5.05 6.15
C ILE A 157 8.62 5.65 6.95
N SER A 158 8.91 6.09 8.17
CA SER A 158 7.96 6.80 9.03
C SER A 158 8.67 7.95 9.70
N PRO A 159 8.08 9.16 9.78
CA PRO A 159 8.68 10.25 10.53
C PRO A 159 8.84 9.97 12.04
N GLN A 160 8.17 8.94 12.57
CA GLN A 160 8.40 8.45 13.93
C GLN A 160 9.79 7.82 14.11
N PHE A 161 10.28 7.12 13.09
CA PHE A 161 11.50 6.30 13.18
C PHE A 161 12.64 6.79 12.28
N THR A 162 12.31 7.61 11.27
CA THR A 162 13.24 8.18 10.31
C THR A 162 13.44 9.66 10.62
N ALA A 163 14.58 10.01 11.20
CA ALA A 163 14.96 11.40 11.41
C ALA A 163 15.12 12.14 10.07
N LEU A 164 14.75 13.43 10.03
CA LEU A 164 14.86 14.29 8.86
C LEU A 164 16.24 14.21 8.18
N SER A 165 17.32 14.21 8.99
CA SER A 165 18.71 14.13 8.51
C SER A 165 19.03 12.87 7.71
N ASN A 166 18.23 11.80 7.87
CA ASN A 166 18.48 10.50 7.24
C ASN A 166 17.64 10.31 5.98
N VAL A 167 16.52 11.03 5.84
CA VAL A 167 15.55 10.88 4.74
C VAL A 167 16.23 10.92 3.38
N ARG A 168 17.10 11.93 3.17
CA ARG A 168 17.83 12.11 1.90
C ARG A 168 18.68 10.90 1.56
N SER A 169 19.52 10.45 2.50
CA SER A 169 20.41 9.31 2.29
C SER A 169 19.67 8.00 2.01
N ILE A 170 18.50 7.80 2.64
CA ILE A 170 17.64 6.64 2.38
C ILE A 170 17.09 6.72 0.94
N CYS A 171 16.62 7.88 0.52
CA CYS A 171 16.10 8.07 -0.84
C CYS A 171 17.19 7.93 -1.90
N ASP A 172 18.42 8.39 -1.65
CA ASP A 172 19.57 8.16 -2.53
C ASP A 172 19.88 6.65 -2.66
N SER A 173 19.75 5.89 -1.56
CA SER A 173 19.90 4.42 -1.57
C SER A 173 18.82 3.73 -2.40
N VAL A 174 17.55 4.14 -2.26
CA VAL A 174 16.42 3.64 -3.07
C VAL A 174 16.67 3.88 -4.56
N ILE A 175 17.08 5.10 -4.93
CA ILE A 175 17.37 5.47 -6.33
C ILE A 175 18.55 4.67 -6.88
N SER A 176 19.67 4.64 -6.17
CA SER A 176 20.89 3.93 -6.62
C SER A 176 20.70 2.42 -6.77
N ASN A 177 19.75 1.84 -6.03
CA ASN A 177 19.39 0.42 -6.14
C ASN A 177 18.24 0.13 -7.10
N ALA A 178 17.74 1.14 -7.82
CA ALA A 178 16.66 1.07 -8.81
C ALA A 178 15.31 0.59 -8.26
N TYR A 179 15.02 0.89 -7.00
CA TYR A 179 13.72 0.66 -6.39
C TYR A 179 12.72 1.77 -6.74
N ALA A 180 11.41 1.47 -6.66
CA ALA A 180 10.35 2.34 -7.17
C ALA A 180 10.24 3.66 -6.42
N GLY A 181 10.55 3.66 -5.11
CA GLY A 181 10.43 4.84 -4.27
C GLY A 181 10.35 4.50 -2.79
N VAL A 182 9.82 5.44 -2.01
CA VAL A 182 9.54 5.28 -0.60
C VAL A 182 8.04 5.34 -0.34
N MET A 183 7.56 4.53 0.60
CA MET A 183 6.23 4.62 1.19
C MET A 183 6.37 5.29 2.56
N ILE A 184 5.49 6.25 2.86
CA ILE A 184 5.58 7.05 4.09
C ILE A 184 4.37 6.75 4.97
N TRP A 185 4.62 6.19 6.15
CA TRP A 185 3.55 5.83 7.08
C TRP A 185 3.21 6.94 8.08
N ALA A 186 1.89 7.14 8.27
CA ALA A 186 1.26 8.05 9.22
C ALA A 186 1.95 9.44 9.40
N PRO A 187 2.32 10.15 8.32
CA PRO A 187 3.12 11.37 8.45
C PRO A 187 2.43 12.45 9.29
N ASN A 188 1.11 12.59 9.15
CA ASN A 188 0.32 13.60 9.87
C ASN A 188 0.20 13.32 11.38
N SER A 189 0.57 12.14 11.85
CA SER A 189 0.62 11.83 13.29
C SER A 189 1.87 12.42 13.95
N PHE A 190 2.90 12.77 13.18
CA PHE A 190 4.23 13.12 13.69
C PHE A 190 4.76 14.45 13.17
N LEU A 191 4.23 14.96 12.05
CA LEU A 191 4.70 16.17 11.40
C LEU A 191 3.62 17.24 11.39
N SER A 192 3.99 18.46 11.78
CA SER A 192 3.27 19.68 11.39
C SER A 192 3.40 19.91 9.88
N THR A 193 2.60 20.83 9.32
CA THR A 193 2.73 21.22 7.91
C THR A 193 4.14 21.65 7.53
N GLU A 194 4.78 22.52 8.33
CA GLU A 194 6.16 22.98 8.09
C GLU A 194 7.17 21.83 8.20
N GLN A 195 6.98 20.92 9.15
CA GLN A 195 7.86 19.75 9.27
C GLN A 195 7.68 18.81 8.08
N ALA A 196 6.45 18.65 7.56
CA ALA A 196 6.17 17.87 6.37
C ALA A 196 6.78 18.46 5.10
N GLU A 197 6.74 19.79 4.93
CA GLU A 197 7.45 20.48 3.84
C GLU A 197 8.95 20.15 3.84
N ASN A 198 9.59 20.25 5.00
CA ASN A 198 11.01 19.92 5.15
C ASN A 198 11.28 18.43 4.88
N TYR A 199 10.46 17.54 5.45
CA TYR A 199 10.59 16.09 5.28
C TYR A 199 10.46 15.67 3.81
N TYR A 200 9.42 16.14 3.12
CA TYR A 200 9.22 15.83 1.71
C TYR A 200 10.20 16.56 0.79
N SER A 201 10.75 17.70 1.21
CA SER A 201 11.85 18.36 0.49
C SER A 201 13.09 17.47 0.44
N GLU A 202 13.48 16.83 1.54
CA GLU A 202 14.62 15.88 1.53
C GLU A 202 14.39 14.68 0.60
N ILE A 203 13.14 14.23 0.44
CA ILE A 203 12.80 13.18 -0.53
C ILE A 203 13.00 13.66 -1.96
N ILE A 204 12.44 14.81 -2.34
CA ILE A 204 12.55 15.26 -3.73
C ILE A 204 13.96 15.74 -4.08
N LYS A 205 14.72 16.25 -3.11
CA LYS A 205 16.14 16.59 -3.32
C LYS A 205 16.92 15.36 -3.75
N ALA A 206 16.60 14.16 -3.24
CA ALA A 206 17.19 12.88 -3.68
C ALA A 206 17.22 12.73 -5.20
N ARG A 207 16.13 13.11 -5.85
CA ARG A 207 15.96 13.03 -7.29
C ARG A 207 16.41 14.31 -8.03
N ASP A 208 16.09 15.48 -7.47
CA ASP A 208 16.10 16.75 -8.20
C ASP A 208 17.24 17.69 -7.77
N GLY A 209 18.04 17.30 -6.78
CA GLY A 209 19.17 18.06 -6.24
C GLY A 209 18.79 19.07 -5.16
N ASP A 210 19.80 19.72 -4.55
CA ASP A 210 19.64 20.54 -3.33
C ASP A 210 18.75 21.79 -3.49
N GLY A 211 18.53 22.24 -4.73
CA GLY A 211 17.64 23.35 -5.04
C GLY A 211 16.14 23.01 -4.98
N ALA A 212 15.78 21.72 -4.89
CA ALA A 212 14.39 21.29 -4.86
C ALA A 212 13.75 21.51 -3.48
N SER A 213 12.48 21.91 -3.49
CA SER A 213 11.68 22.05 -2.26
C SER A 213 10.21 21.69 -2.47
N VAL A 214 9.59 21.15 -1.43
CA VAL A 214 8.15 20.95 -1.32
C VAL A 214 7.58 22.12 -0.54
N ILE A 215 6.51 22.70 -1.08
CA ILE A 215 5.75 23.77 -0.42
C ILE A 215 4.30 23.36 -0.29
N TYR A 216 3.73 23.59 0.88
CA TYR A 216 2.33 23.42 1.15
C TYR A 216 1.55 24.61 0.59
N LYS A 217 0.54 24.34 -0.23
CA LYS A 217 -0.36 25.36 -0.78
C LYS A 217 -1.72 25.20 -0.14
N SER A 218 -2.17 26.21 0.59
CA SER A 218 -3.45 26.22 1.30
C SER A 218 -4.70 26.21 0.41
N SER A 219 -4.55 26.26 -0.92
CA SER A 219 -5.65 26.54 -1.85
C SER A 219 -6.30 25.32 -2.53
N PHE A 220 -5.98 24.09 -2.14
CA PHE A 220 -6.45 22.89 -2.87
C PHE A 220 -7.69 22.19 -2.27
N PHE A 221 -8.11 22.56 -1.07
CA PHE A 221 -9.33 22.02 -0.44
C PHE A 221 -10.26 23.19 -0.09
N LYS A 222 -11.28 23.42 -0.92
CA LYS A 222 -12.43 24.28 -0.64
C LYS A 222 -13.70 23.48 -0.87
#